data_AF-A0A920VZY9-F1
#
_entry.id   AF-A0A920VZY9-F1
#
_cell.length_a   1.000
_cell.length_b   1.000
_cell.length_c   1.000
_cell.angle_alpha   90.00
_cell.angle_beta   90.00
_cell.angle_gamma   90.00
#
_symmetry.space_group_name_H-M   'P 1'
#
loop_
_entity.id
_entity.type
_entity.pdbx_description
1 polymer ?
#
loop_
_entity_poly.entity_id
_entity_poly.type
_entity_poly.pdbx_seq_one_letter_code
_entity_poly.pdbx_strand_id
1 'polypeptide(L)'
;MTSADEQWVLRRPPFGSKVKSAHDMSGNMGILSALKDVYSYGPVPIHFWGDHSVIGCDFYLMNYIKGFNNSSGVSDQSEPKS
;
A
#
# COMPACT_ATOMS: atom_id res chain seq x y z
N MET A 1 6.26 18.01 17.80
CA MET A 1 5.68 18.30 16.47
C MET A 1 4.81 17.10 16.15
N THR A 2 3.48 17.23 16.23
CA THR A 2 2.56 16.11 16.02
C THR A 2 1.82 16.38 14.73
N SER A 3 2.16 15.64 13.67
CA SER A 3 1.38 15.58 12.44
C SER A 3 0.11 14.78 12.77
N ALA A 4 -0.91 15.46 13.30
CA ALA A 4 -2.18 14.82 13.67
C ALA A 4 -3.06 14.48 12.45
N ASP A 5 -2.69 14.95 11.26
CA ASP A 5 -3.56 14.93 10.08
C ASP A 5 -3.10 13.97 8.97
N GLU A 6 -1.92 13.34 9.10
CA GLU A 6 -1.40 12.41 8.08
C GLU A 6 -1.77 10.96 8.42
N GLN A 7 -2.54 10.35 7.52
CA GLN A 7 -2.94 8.95 7.62
C GLN A 7 -2.04 8.09 6.73
N TRP A 8 -1.59 6.97 7.29
CA TRP A 8 -0.70 6.03 6.63
C TRP A 8 -1.25 4.62 6.73
N VAL A 9 -0.94 3.79 5.74
CA VAL A 9 -1.25 2.36 5.77
C VAL A 9 0.03 1.58 5.98
N LEU A 10 0.00 0.68 6.98
CA LEU A 10 1.03 -0.33 7.20
C LEU A 10 0.63 -1.62 6.50
N ARG A 11 1.45 -2.08 5.54
CA ARG A 11 1.26 -3.38 4.90
C ARG A 11 2.25 -4.37 5.47
N ARG A 12 1.74 -5.55 5.82
CA ARG A 12 2.50 -6.68 6.37
C ARG A 12 2.20 -7.96 5.58
N PRO A 13 3.09 -8.96 5.62
CA PRO A 13 2.80 -10.27 5.06
C PRO A 13 1.61 -10.95 5.79
N PRO A 14 0.87 -11.84 5.11
CA PRO A 14 -0.18 -12.64 5.73
C PRO A 14 0.37 -13.52 6.86
N PHE A 15 -0.42 -13.72 7.92
CA PHE A 15 -0.05 -14.62 9.01
C PHE A 15 0.05 -16.07 8.53
N GLY A 16 1.09 -16.78 8.99
CA GLY A 16 1.20 -18.24 8.81
C GLY A 16 1.64 -18.70 7.42
N SER A 17 2.07 -17.80 6.53
CA SER A 17 2.50 -18.21 5.19
C SER A 17 3.93 -18.75 5.19
N LYS A 18 4.10 -19.98 4.69
CA LYS A 18 5.39 -20.70 4.63
C LYS A 18 6.15 -20.49 3.31
N VAL A 19 5.56 -19.78 2.34
CA VAL A 19 6.16 -19.56 1.01
C VAL A 19 6.88 -18.22 1.00
N LYS A 20 8.20 -18.23 1.23
CA LYS A 20 9.01 -17.00 1.33
C LYS A 20 8.98 -16.12 0.08
N SER A 21 8.88 -16.67 -1.14
CA SER A 21 8.95 -15.87 -2.38
C SER A 21 7.65 -15.13 -2.71
N ALA A 22 6.48 -15.66 -2.32
CA ALA A 22 5.19 -15.05 -2.64
C ALA A 22 4.88 -13.81 -1.77
N HIS A 23 5.67 -13.60 -0.71
CA HIS A 23 5.45 -12.53 0.27
C HIS A 23 6.66 -11.61 0.42
N ASP A 24 7.50 -11.54 -0.60
CA ASP A 24 8.59 -10.56 -0.64
C ASP A 24 8.01 -9.14 -0.63
N MET A 25 8.08 -8.50 0.54
CA MET A 25 7.58 -7.16 0.76
C MET A 25 8.43 -6.11 0.05
N SER A 26 9.71 -6.40 -0.17
CA SER A 26 10.61 -5.54 -0.95
C SER A 26 10.25 -5.56 -2.44
N GLY A 27 9.99 -6.75 -3.00
CA GLY A 27 9.52 -6.91 -4.38
C GLY A 27 8.19 -6.20 -4.63
N ASN A 28 7.25 -6.31 -3.69
CA ASN A 28 5.97 -5.59 -3.77
C ASN A 28 6.13 -4.07 -3.73
N MET A 29 7.00 -3.55 -2.85
CA MET A 29 7.31 -2.12 -2.82
C MET A 29 7.99 -1.66 -4.12
N GLY A 30 8.87 -2.48 -4.69
CA GLY A 30 9.52 -2.18 -5.98
C GLY A 30 8.53 -2.04 -7.12
N ILE A 31 7.58 -2.97 -7.23
CA ILE A 31 6.51 -2.91 -8.25
C ILE A 31 5.67 -1.63 -8.08
N LEU A 32 5.24 -1.31 -6.86
CA LEU A 32 4.46 -0.09 -6.60
C LEU A 32 5.26 1.18 -6.88
N SER A 33 6.55 1.18 -6.55
CA SER A 33 7.44 2.31 -6.82
C SER A 33 7.65 2.54 -8.32
N ALA A 34 7.71 1.48 -9.11
CA ALA A 34 7.81 1.58 -10.57
C ALA A 34 6.49 2.04 -11.21
N LEU A 35 5.35 1.66 -10.62
CA LEU A 35 4.03 2.08 -11.11
C LEU A 35 3.68 3.53 -10.76
N LYS A 36 4.31 4.11 -9.73
CA LYS A 36 3.98 5.45 -9.24
C LYS A 36 4.00 6.53 -10.33
N ASP A 37 4.93 6.41 -11.29
CA ASP A 37 5.17 7.44 -12.31
C ASP A 37 4.15 7.37 -13.46
N VAL A 38 3.49 6.21 -13.63
CA VAL A 38 2.50 5.97 -14.71
C VAL A 38 1.07 5.85 -14.19
N TYR A 39 0.89 5.61 -12.89
CA TYR A 39 -0.41 5.39 -12.26
C TYR A 39 -0.52 6.16 -10.93
N SER A 40 -0.98 7.40 -11.02
CA SER A 40 -1.08 8.33 -9.88
C SER A 40 -2.22 8.04 -8.91
N TYR A 41 -3.17 7.17 -9.28
CA TYR A 41 -4.31 6.80 -8.42
C TYR A 41 -4.00 5.65 -7.44
N GLY A 42 -2.79 5.08 -7.51
CA GLY A 42 -2.35 3.99 -6.65
C GLY A 42 -1.64 4.45 -5.38
N PRO A 43 -1.56 3.59 -4.34
CA PRO A 43 -0.80 3.90 -3.15
C PRO A 43 0.70 3.98 -3.46
N VAL A 44 1.33 5.03 -2.94
CA VAL A 44 2.76 5.31 -3.05
C VAL A 44 3.45 4.75 -1.80
N PRO A 45 4.37 3.78 -1.96
CA PRO A 45 5.16 3.29 -0.85
C PRO A 45 6.19 4.34 -0.41
N ILE A 46 6.37 4.47 0.90
CA ILE A 46 7.19 5.53 1.51
C ILE A 46 8.48 4.94 2.06
N HIS A 47 8.35 3.85 2.82
CA HIS A 47 9.49 3.26 3.51
C HIS A 47 9.27 1.78 3.80
N PHE A 48 10.31 0.98 3.60
CA PHE A 48 10.37 -0.43 3.92
C PHE A 48 11.24 -0.66 5.14
N TRP A 49 10.72 -1.42 6.10
CA TRP A 49 11.47 -1.92 7.25
C TRP A 49 11.69 -3.42 7.09
N GLY A 50 12.96 -3.81 6.98
CA GLY A 50 13.41 -5.20 7.03
C GLY A 50 13.87 -5.66 8.42
N ASP A 51 13.77 -4.79 9.43
CA ASP A 51 14.13 -5.14 10.81
C ASP A 51 12.93 -5.74 11.55
N HIS A 52 12.99 -7.06 11.74
CA HIS A 52 11.98 -7.82 12.45
C HIS A 52 11.92 -7.51 13.95
N SER A 53 12.86 -6.75 14.52
CA SER A 53 12.81 -6.34 15.93
C SER A 53 11.60 -5.44 16.25
N VAL A 54 11.06 -4.75 15.24
CA VAL A 54 9.99 -3.76 15.42
C VAL A 54 8.62 -4.43 15.57
N ILE A 55 8.23 -5.29 14.60
CA ILE A 55 6.92 -5.97 14.59
C ILE A 55 6.99 -7.47 14.27
N GLY A 56 8.17 -8.07 14.27
CA GLY A 56 8.37 -9.51 14.04
C GLY A 56 8.35 -9.96 12.58
N CYS A 57 8.23 -9.04 11.62
CA CYS A 57 8.26 -9.33 10.18
C CYS A 57 8.60 -8.08 9.36
N ASP A 58 8.96 -8.29 8.09
CA ASP A 58 9.11 -7.22 7.09
C ASP A 58 7.78 -6.48 6.86
N PHE A 59 7.84 -5.15 6.75
CA PHE A 59 6.68 -4.33 6.44
C PHE A 59 7.06 -3.05 5.69
N TYR A 60 6.07 -2.40 5.08
CA TYR A 60 6.26 -1.06 4.55
C TYR A 60 5.07 -0.15 4.86
N LEU A 61 5.35 1.15 4.83
CA LEU A 61 4.33 2.20 4.89
C LEU A 61 4.02 2.72 3.48
N MET A 62 2.77 3.09 3.27
CA MET A 62 2.30 3.79 2.08
C MET A 62 1.26 4.85 2.46
N ASN A 63 1.03 5.82 1.57
CA ASN A 63 0.00 6.84 1.79
C ASN A 63 -1.38 6.18 1.91
N TYR A 64 -2.20 6.72 2.81
CA TYR A 64 -3.60 6.34 2.87
C TYR A 64 -4.35 7.00 1.71
N ILE A 65 -5.00 6.18 0.88
CA ILE A 65 -5.93 6.64 -0.14
C ILE A 65 -7.33 6.31 0.34
N LYS A 66 -8.16 7.33 0.53
CA LYS A 66 -9.56 7.16 0.90
C LYS A 66 -10.33 6.60 -0.29
N GLY A 67 -10.48 5.28 -0.33
CA GLY A 67 -11.32 4.59 -1.30
C GLY A 67 -12.81 4.73 -0.98
N PHE A 68 -13.64 4.68 -2.02
CA PHE A 68 -15.08 4.47 -1.89
C PHE A 68 -15.36 2.99 -2.15
N ASN A 69 -15.86 2.26 -1.14
CA ASN A 69 -16.22 0.85 -1.29
C ASN A 69 -17.63 0.74 -1.86
N ASN A 70 -17.76 0.25 -3.09
CA ASN A 70 -19.06 0.02 -3.76
C ASN A 70 -19.83 -1.20 -3.21
N SER A 71 -19.71 -1.53 -1.92
CA SER A 71 -20.51 -2.62 -1.30
C SER A 71 -21.99 -2.23 -1.10
N SER A 72 -22.44 -1.15 -1.73
CA SER A 72 -23.84 -0.75 -1.85
C SER A 72 -24.07 -0.08 -3.21
N GLY A 73 -24.12 -0.87 -4.28
CA GLY A 73 -24.59 -0.42 -5.58
C GLY A 73 -23.56 0.37 -6.41
N VAL A 74 -23.52 0.03 -7.70
CA VAL A 74 -22.79 0.74 -8.74
C VAL A 74 -23.39 2.12 -8.99
N SER A 75 -22.57 3.16 -8.85
CA SER A 75 -22.52 4.44 -9.58
C SER A 75 -21.55 5.34 -8.81
N ASP A 76 -20.68 6.19 -9.35
CA ASP A 76 -20.35 6.71 -10.67
C ASP A 76 -19.02 7.46 -10.42
N GLN A 77 -18.01 7.31 -11.26
CA GLN A 77 -17.16 8.45 -11.65
C GLN A 77 -16.67 8.22 -13.09
N SER A 78 -17.43 8.83 -13.99
CA SER A 78 -17.08 9.23 -15.35
C SER A 78 -15.58 9.51 -15.58
N GLU A 79 -15.01 8.82 -16.58
CA GLU A 79 -13.81 9.26 -17.30
C GLU A 79 -14.07 10.63 -17.95
N PRO A 80 -13.09 11.56 -17.97
CA PRO A 80 -13.17 12.71 -18.86
C PRO A 80 -12.96 12.22 -20.30
N LYS A 81 -14.01 12.34 -21.13
CA LYS A 81 -13.92 12.10 -22.58
C LYS A 81 -12.96 13.10 -23.22
N SER A 82 -11.99 12.59 -23.97
CA SER A 82 -11.32 13.32 -25.04
C SER A 82 -12.18 13.34 -26.30
#